data_AF-R6E906-F1
#
_entry.id   AF-R6E906-F1
#
_cell.length_a   1.000
_cell.length_b   1.000
_cell.length_c   1.000
_cell.angle_alpha   90.00
_cell.angle_beta   90.00
_cell.angle_gamma   90.00
#
_symmetry.space_group_name_H-M   'P 1'
#
loop_
_entity.id
_entity.type
_entity.pdbx_description
1 polymer ?
#
loop_
_entity_poly.entity_id
_entity_poly.type
_entity_poly.pdbx_seq_one_letter_code
_entity_poly.pdbx_strand_id
1 'polypeptide(L)'
;MRRLPLFFPLLAFVVCFTVSCKMRPEQDLGDTIPESVFWPQQPKPRPVAKVAVVRDSADIFYVGDGSTPALLQLVSYPSRRDTIMAGKRKPLHVKGNADYGHVIRVAWHRRSATDSVVSSVEEILPDSIS
;
A
#
# COMPACT_ATOMS: atom_id res chain seq x y z
N MET A 1 20.08 70.50 -22.12
CA MET A 1 18.93 70.28 -23.04
C MET A 1 18.02 69.23 -22.41
N ARG A 2 16.93 69.66 -21.74
CA ARG A 2 15.92 68.79 -21.12
C ARG A 2 14.73 68.68 -22.08
N ARG A 3 14.59 67.55 -22.77
CA ARG A 3 13.38 67.22 -23.56
C ARG A 3 13.22 65.70 -23.63
N LEU A 4 12.34 65.16 -22.79
CA LEU A 4 11.43 64.03 -23.05
C LEU A 4 10.79 63.57 -21.71
N PRO A 5 9.55 63.07 -21.68
CA PRO A 5 8.39 63.59 -22.40
C PRO A 5 7.08 63.56 -21.57
N LEU A 6 6.11 64.36 -22.01
CA LEU A 6 4.70 64.39 -21.61
C LEU A 6 3.90 63.08 -21.85
N PHE A 7 4.55 61.93 -22.04
CA PHE A 7 3.88 60.64 -22.28
C PHE A 7 3.35 59.98 -21.00
N PHE A 8 3.98 60.25 -19.86
CA PHE A 8 3.59 59.65 -18.58
C PHE A 8 2.19 60.08 -18.06
N PRO A 9 1.78 61.37 -18.13
CA PRO A 9 0.44 61.75 -17.67
C PRO A 9 -0.69 61.28 -18.60
N LEU A 10 -0.41 61.08 -19.89
CA LEU A 10 -1.42 60.68 -20.88
C LEU A 10 -1.78 59.20 -20.75
N LEU A 11 -0.81 58.34 -20.41
CA LEU A 11 -1.06 56.93 -20.10
C LEU A 11 -1.89 56.77 -18.81
N ALA A 12 -1.62 57.58 -17.79
CA ALA A 12 -2.34 57.53 -16.52
C ALA A 12 -3.83 57.91 -16.68
N PHE A 13 -4.16 58.84 -17.58
CA PHE A 13 -5.54 59.26 -17.83
C PHE A 13 -6.38 58.15 -18.48
N VAL A 14 -5.78 57.34 -19.37
CA VAL A 14 -6.48 56.25 -20.07
C VAL A 14 -6.84 55.09 -19.13
N VAL A 15 -6.02 54.80 -18.12
CA VAL A 15 -6.27 53.69 -17.17
C VAL A 15 -7.43 54.01 -16.20
N CYS A 16 -7.70 55.28 -15.89
CA CYS A 16 -8.78 55.65 -14.97
C CYS A 16 -10.19 55.46 -15.54
N PHE A 17 -10.38 55.44 -16.87
CA PHE A 17 -11.72 55.27 -17.47
C PHE A 17 -12.16 53.81 -17.62
N THR A 18 -11.26 52.82 -17.47
CA THR A 18 -11.60 51.41 -17.71
C THR A 18 -12.04 50.65 -16.46
N VAL A 19 -11.90 51.23 -15.27
CA VAL A 19 -12.38 50.65 -14.00
C VAL A 19 -13.78 51.15 -13.62
N SER A 20 -14.74 50.98 -14.53
CA SER A 20 -16.16 51.10 -14.19
C SER A 20 -16.84 49.74 -14.31
N CYS A 21 -16.34 48.77 -13.53
CA CYS A 21 -17.05 47.52 -13.29
C CYS A 21 -18.10 47.78 -12.22
N LYS A 22 -19.31 48.14 -12.65
CA LYS A 22 -20.47 48.16 -11.77
C LYS A 22 -20.77 46.71 -11.37
N MET A 23 -20.23 46.27 -10.22
CA MET A 23 -20.48 44.93 -9.67
C MET A 23 -21.99 44.75 -9.53
N ARG A 24 -22.54 43.71 -10.16
CA ARG A 24 -23.97 43.34 -10.01
C ARG A 24 -24.20 43.02 -8.52
N PRO A 25 -25.21 43.61 -7.85
CA PRO A 25 -25.50 43.28 -6.46
C PRO A 25 -25.78 41.78 -6.34
N GLU A 26 -25.23 41.19 -5.29
CA GLU A 26 -25.37 39.77 -4.97
C GLU A 26 -26.87 39.43 -4.86
N GLN A 27 -27.33 38.47 -5.68
CA GLN A 27 -28.71 37.98 -5.60
C GLN A 27 -28.76 36.88 -4.57
N ASP A 28 -29.37 37.18 -3.43
CA ASP A 28 -29.75 36.18 -2.42
C ASP A 28 -30.88 35.31 -3.00
N LEU A 29 -30.48 34.22 -3.66
CA LEU A 29 -31.37 33.15 -4.11
C LEU A 29 -31.76 32.36 -2.86
N GLY A 30 -32.69 32.91 -2.08
CA GLY A 30 -33.14 32.45 -0.74
C GLY A 30 -33.71 31.03 -0.66
N ASP A 31 -33.49 30.20 -1.68
CA ASP A 31 -33.80 28.78 -1.74
C ASP A 31 -32.56 27.86 -1.67
N THR A 32 -31.36 28.42 -1.47
CA THR A 32 -30.15 27.59 -1.31
C THR A 32 -29.94 27.22 0.15
N ILE A 33 -30.08 25.93 0.46
CA ILE A 33 -29.75 25.39 1.78
C ILE A 33 -28.28 25.71 2.09
N PRO A 34 -27.95 26.25 3.28
CA PRO A 34 -26.57 26.61 3.61
C PRO A 34 -25.64 25.42 3.44
N GLU A 35 -24.48 25.67 2.83
CA GLU A 35 -23.48 24.66 2.48
C GLU A 35 -23.07 23.76 3.67
N SER A 36 -23.12 24.30 4.89
CA SER A 36 -22.84 23.58 6.13
C SER A 36 -23.81 22.44 6.46
N VAL A 37 -25.03 22.45 5.90
CA VAL A 37 -26.04 21.39 6.08
C VAL A 37 -25.87 20.28 5.04
N PHE A 38 -25.27 20.60 3.89
CA PHE A 38 -25.08 19.65 2.79
C PHE A 38 -23.92 18.68 3.04
N TRP A 39 -22.84 19.15 3.68
CA TRP A 39 -21.67 18.30 3.87
C TRP A 39 -21.81 17.34 5.06
N PRO A 40 -21.66 16.02 4.86
CA PRO A 40 -21.64 15.08 5.97
C PRO A 40 -20.46 15.42 6.90
N GLN A 41 -20.71 15.42 8.21
CA GLN A 41 -19.68 15.64 9.22
C GLN A 41 -18.49 14.70 8.95
N GLN A 42 -17.30 15.29 8.82
CA GLN A 42 -16.08 14.53 8.61
C GLN A 42 -15.93 13.50 9.74
N PRO A 43 -15.73 12.21 9.43
CA PRO A 43 -15.63 11.19 10.46
C PRO A 43 -14.48 11.51 11.41
N LYS A 44 -14.75 11.53 12.71
CA LYS A 44 -13.71 11.74 13.74
C LYS A 44 -12.61 10.68 13.54
N PRO A 45 -11.32 11.07 13.57
CA PRO A 45 -10.23 10.12 13.42
C PRO A 45 -10.32 9.08 14.53
N ARG A 46 -10.57 7.82 14.15
CA ARG A 46 -10.54 6.70 15.09
C ARG A 46 -9.09 6.54 15.55
N PRO A 47 -8.81 6.29 16.84
CA PRO A 47 -7.47 5.94 17.27
C PRO A 47 -7.06 4.67 16.53
N VAL A 48 -6.08 4.80 15.63
CA VAL A 48 -5.50 3.66 14.92
C VAL A 48 -4.77 2.86 15.98
N ALA A 49 -5.28 1.67 16.30
CA ALA A 49 -4.57 0.73 17.16
C ALA A 49 -3.16 0.54 16.57
N LYS A 50 -2.13 0.70 17.40
CA LYS A 50 -0.73 0.46 16.97
C LYS A 50 -0.63 -0.99 16.55
N VAL A 51 -0.73 -1.25 15.25
CA VAL A 51 -0.52 -2.59 14.69
C VAL A 51 0.94 -2.92 14.99
N ALA A 52 1.17 -3.90 15.85
CA ALA A 52 2.51 -4.40 16.09
C ALA A 52 3.10 -4.82 14.74
N VAL A 53 4.30 -4.33 14.42
CA VAL A 53 5.00 -4.74 13.20
C VAL A 53 5.44 -6.18 13.41
N VAL A 54 4.61 -7.11 12.93
CA VAL A 54 4.90 -8.53 12.96
C VAL A 54 5.96 -8.80 11.88
N ARG A 55 7.13 -9.28 12.30
CA ARG A 55 8.22 -9.64 11.40
C ARG A 55 8.10 -11.12 11.03
N ASP A 56 8.15 -11.40 9.74
CA ASP A 56 8.07 -12.76 9.25
C ASP A 56 9.40 -13.51 9.40
N SER A 57 9.29 -14.81 9.63
CA SER A 57 10.39 -15.76 9.70
C SER A 57 10.86 -16.13 8.29
N ALA A 58 12.17 -16.28 8.11
CA ALA A 58 12.75 -16.57 6.79
C ALA A 58 12.68 -18.06 6.39
N ASP A 59 12.65 -18.97 7.37
CA ASP A 59 12.78 -20.42 7.14
C ASP A 59 11.52 -21.21 7.50
N ILE A 60 10.52 -20.55 8.09
CA ILE A 60 9.28 -21.14 8.59
C ILE A 60 8.12 -20.64 7.74
N PHE A 61 7.29 -21.57 7.28
CA PHE A 61 6.20 -21.28 6.37
C PHE A 61 4.99 -22.14 6.69
N TYR A 62 3.80 -21.69 6.29
CA TYR A 62 2.64 -22.54 6.17
C TYR A 62 2.62 -23.21 4.79
N VAL A 63 2.15 -24.46 4.74
CA VAL A 63 1.87 -25.15 3.48
C VAL A 63 0.57 -24.60 2.89
N GLY A 64 0.65 -23.97 1.72
CA GLY A 64 -0.52 -23.44 1.00
C GLY A 64 -1.26 -24.52 0.20
N ASP A 65 -2.57 -24.32 0.04
CA ASP A 65 -3.52 -25.25 -0.60
C ASP A 65 -3.22 -25.55 -2.08
N GLY A 66 -2.55 -24.63 -2.78
CA GLY A 66 -2.08 -24.82 -4.15
C GLY A 66 -0.79 -25.64 -4.28
N SER A 67 -0.32 -26.27 -3.20
CA SER A 67 0.80 -27.22 -3.28
C SER A 67 0.45 -28.44 -4.12
N THR A 68 1.34 -28.78 -5.04
CA THR A 68 1.26 -29.94 -5.92
C THR A 68 2.39 -30.94 -5.61
N PRO A 69 2.43 -32.14 -6.21
CA PRO A 69 3.56 -33.06 -6.03
C PRO A 69 4.90 -32.51 -6.53
N ALA A 70 4.90 -31.53 -7.44
CA ALA A 70 6.11 -30.93 -8.01
C ALA A 70 6.47 -29.57 -7.38
N LEU A 71 5.47 -28.80 -6.97
CA LEU A 71 5.64 -27.43 -6.44
C LEU A 71 5.10 -27.35 -5.01
N LEU A 72 5.84 -26.69 -4.14
CA LEU A 72 5.44 -26.37 -2.77
C LEU A 72 5.04 -24.89 -2.72
N GLN A 73 3.80 -24.61 -2.33
CA GLN A 73 3.34 -23.27 -2.02
C GLN A 73 3.68 -22.97 -0.56
N LEU A 74 4.57 -22.00 -0.35
CA LEU A 74 5.02 -21.55 0.96
C LEU A 74 4.37 -20.22 1.29
N VAL A 75 3.67 -20.15 2.41
CA VAL A 75 2.99 -18.93 2.88
C VAL A 75 3.74 -18.40 4.11
N SER A 76 3.98 -17.10 4.19
CA SER A 76 4.83 -16.51 5.22
C SER A 76 4.32 -16.79 6.65
N TYR A 77 5.24 -17.09 7.57
CA TYR A 77 4.93 -17.25 8.99
C TYR A 77 5.50 -16.06 9.79
N PRO A 78 4.75 -15.46 10.73
CA PRO A 78 3.37 -15.76 11.08
C PRO A 78 2.33 -14.94 10.28
N SER A 79 2.73 -13.94 9.48
CA SER A 79 1.78 -12.96 8.92
C SER A 79 0.81 -13.51 7.87
N ARG A 80 1.17 -14.61 7.18
CA ARG A 80 0.43 -15.22 6.06
C ARG A 80 0.12 -14.26 4.91
N ARG A 81 0.93 -13.22 4.73
CA ARG A 81 0.71 -12.20 3.67
C ARG A 81 1.35 -12.59 2.36
N ASP A 82 2.58 -13.08 2.44
CA ASP A 82 3.38 -13.36 1.26
C ASP A 82 3.33 -14.86 0.94
N THR A 83 3.35 -15.16 -0.36
CA THR A 83 3.34 -16.53 -0.86
C THR A 83 4.46 -16.72 -1.86
N ILE A 84 5.16 -17.84 -1.79
CA ILE A 84 6.24 -18.23 -2.68
C ILE A 84 5.93 -19.61 -3.24
N MET A 85 6.05 -19.76 -4.56
CA MET A 85 5.99 -21.06 -5.22
C MET A 85 7.42 -21.59 -5.41
N ALA A 86 7.72 -22.75 -4.83
CA ALA A 86 9.04 -23.35 -4.87
C ALA A 86 9.02 -24.75 -5.48
N GLY A 87 10.03 -25.10 -6.27
CA GLY A 87 10.18 -26.46 -6.79
C GLY A 87 10.60 -27.45 -5.71
N LYS A 88 10.00 -28.65 -5.70
CA LYS A 88 10.39 -29.76 -4.82
C LYS A 88 11.50 -30.60 -5.45
N ARG A 89 12.55 -30.90 -4.71
CA ARG A 89 13.53 -31.93 -5.09
C ARG A 89 12.86 -33.31 -5.05
N LYS A 90 13.23 -34.20 -5.97
CA LYS A 90 12.81 -35.61 -5.96
C LYS A 90 14.03 -36.52 -5.69
N PRO A 91 13.99 -37.41 -4.68
CA PRO A 91 12.98 -37.50 -3.61
C PRO A 91 13.06 -36.32 -2.63
N LEU A 92 11.92 -35.92 -2.07
CA LEU A 92 11.82 -34.89 -1.03
C LEU A 92 11.93 -35.56 0.34
N HIS A 93 12.80 -35.06 1.22
CA HIS A 93 12.86 -35.56 2.58
C HIS A 93 11.81 -34.85 3.45
N VAL A 94 10.84 -35.60 3.97
CA VAL A 94 9.75 -35.07 4.81
C VAL A 94 9.84 -35.70 6.20
N LYS A 95 9.85 -34.86 7.23
CA LYS A 95 9.85 -35.28 8.63
C LYS A 95 8.60 -34.72 9.32
N GLY A 96 7.71 -35.60 9.75
CA GLY A 96 6.39 -35.21 10.28
C GLY A 96 5.36 -35.06 9.17
N ASN A 97 4.37 -34.18 9.39
CA ASN A 97 3.31 -33.87 8.44
C ASN A 97 3.61 -32.59 7.63
N ALA A 98 3.51 -32.69 6.31
CA ALA A 98 3.66 -31.57 5.38
C ALA A 98 2.39 -31.34 4.54
N ASP A 99 1.23 -31.73 5.07
CA ASP A 99 -0.08 -31.46 4.49
C ASP A 99 -0.44 -29.97 4.60
N TYR A 100 -1.50 -29.60 3.89
CA TYR A 100 -2.02 -28.24 3.80
C TYR A 100 -2.32 -27.63 5.19
N GLY A 101 -1.94 -26.37 5.37
CA GLY A 101 -2.17 -25.62 6.61
C GLY A 101 -1.18 -25.90 7.75
N HIS A 102 -0.32 -26.92 7.63
CA HIS A 102 0.72 -27.20 8.63
C HIS A 102 1.87 -26.19 8.55
N VAL A 103 2.51 -25.95 9.70
CA VAL A 103 3.71 -25.11 9.81
C VAL A 103 4.92 -25.99 9.58
N ILE A 104 5.78 -25.56 8.67
CA ILE A 104 6.96 -26.31 8.26
C ILE A 104 8.21 -25.45 8.26
N ARG A 105 9.35 -26.08 8.57
CA ARG A 105 10.68 -25.54 8.28
C ARG A 105 11.17 -26.07 6.95
N VAL A 106 11.64 -25.17 6.10
CA VAL A 106 12.08 -25.51 4.75
C VAL A 106 13.59 -25.44 4.67
N ALA A 107 14.23 -26.51 4.19
CA ALA A 107 15.62 -26.47 3.79
C ALA A 107 15.72 -26.28 2.28
N TRP A 108 16.56 -25.33 1.87
CA TRP A 108 16.82 -25.02 0.48
C TRP A 108 18.09 -25.70 -0.01
N HIS A 109 18.02 -26.31 -1.19
CA HIS A 109 19.18 -26.79 -1.92
C HIS A 109 19.38 -25.95 -3.17
N ARG A 110 20.53 -25.31 -3.24
CA ARG A 110 20.90 -24.49 -4.39
C ARG A 110 21.22 -25.39 -5.58
N ARG A 111 20.45 -25.25 -6.66
CA ARG A 111 20.66 -25.99 -7.91
C ARG A 111 21.59 -25.24 -8.85
N SER A 112 21.48 -23.91 -8.85
CA SER A 112 22.28 -22.99 -9.67
C SER A 112 22.51 -21.68 -8.92
N ALA A 113 23.30 -20.77 -9.49
CA ALA A 113 23.50 -19.43 -8.94
C ALA A 113 22.17 -18.68 -8.71
N THR A 114 21.13 -18.94 -9.48
CA THR A 114 19.82 -18.26 -9.39
C THR A 114 18.66 -19.16 -9.00
N ASP A 115 18.83 -20.49 -8.99
CA ASP A 115 17.75 -21.45 -8.77
C ASP A 115 17.97 -22.25 -7.49
N SER A 116 16.94 -22.30 -6.66
CA SER A 116 16.92 -23.03 -5.38
C SER A 116 15.65 -23.85 -5.30
N VAL A 117 15.81 -25.11 -4.92
CA VAL A 117 14.71 -26.08 -4.77
C VAL A 117 14.61 -26.51 -3.32
N VAL A 118 13.42 -26.87 -2.89
CA VAL A 118 13.19 -27.40 -1.54
C VAL A 118 13.74 -28.82 -1.47
N SER A 119 14.66 -29.06 -0.54
CA SER A 119 15.30 -30.37 -0.35
C SER A 119 14.71 -31.16 0.80
N SER A 120 14.35 -30.48 1.89
CA SER A 120 13.68 -31.10 3.02
C SER A 120 12.63 -30.20 3.65
N VAL A 121 11.65 -30.84 4.28
CA VAL A 121 10.55 -30.22 5.00
C VAL A 121 10.42 -30.89 6.35
N GLU A 122 10.46 -30.10 7.43
CA GLU A 122 10.23 -30.59 8.80
C GLU A 122 8.99 -29.91 9.37
N GLU A 123 8.04 -30.68 9.90
CA GLU A 123 6.91 -30.11 10.64
C GLU A 123 7.38 -29.43 11.93
N ILE A 124 6.83 -28.25 12.19
CA ILE A 124 7.02 -27.54 13.46
C ILE A 124 5.67 -27.39 14.15
N LEU A 125 5.60 -27.76 15.42
CA LEU A 125 4.46 -27.48 16.26
C LEU A 125 4.48 -25.99 16.66
N PRO A 126 3.39 -25.23 16.48
CA PRO A 126 3.34 -23.81 16.83
C PRO A 126 3.78 -23.53 18.28
N ASP A 127 3.44 -24.43 19.20
CA ASP A 127 3.76 -24.34 20.63
C ASP A 127 5.27 -24.44 20.92
N SER A 128 6.06 -24.95 19.98
CA SER A 128 7.52 -25.07 20.11
C SER A 128 8.32 -23.87 19.60
N ILE A 129 7.64 -22.83 19.08
CA ILE A 129 8.25 -21.65 18.46
C ILE A 129 8.35 -20.47 19.47
N SER A 130 8.12 -20.72 20.76
CA SER A 130 8.12 -19.71 21.84
C SER A 130 9.51 -19.17 22.17
#